data_AF-A0A960N410-F1
#
_entry.id   AF-A0A960N410-F1
#
_cell.length_a   1.000
_cell.length_b   1.000
_cell.length_c   1.000
_cell.angle_alpha   90.00
_cell.angle_beta   90.00
_cell.angle_gamma   90.00
#
_symmetry.space_group_name_H-M   'P 1'
#
loop_
_entity.id
_entity.type
_entity.pdbx_description
1 polymer ?
#
loop_
_entity_poly.entity_id
_entity_poly.type
_entity_poly.pdbx_seq_one_letter_code
_entity_poly.pdbx_strand_id
1 'polypeptide(L)'
;GQKRNIGLLAGALRIDVDRDPTRSHPIRRQPRNPATPPAGWPGTYSQGYYIPNDNPWQSPDGSQLEEFWAIGLRSPHRMTLDRPTGRVWVGDIGQGTQEEVSEIVRGANLQWPYREGGVAGPQTKPSPLTGFDQPPIHSYGRTVGGCVIGGYVYRGSLHPDLVGKYVFGDHNTSVIWSLEERPGQSPLITTLLTMPRHGPGPKNGLSSFAVDASGELFVLSLAGTDLDGGRIYRLDKTGAGIPEPPQLLSQTGAFSDVQNLVPSAGVMPYGVNQPLWSDAAEKQRWIAIPNDGNPNSAAEQIGYSATGEWTFPRGTVLVKHFELAGRKVETRLFAFGEDDQWYGVTYRWREDGTDAELLPGDALDEVVESGGQTWTWHFPSRTECFNCHTQAAKNVLGVKTRHLNGDLFYPETGRTANQIVTLNRLGFFSPAVDESTLSTVPTAANLADESASLELRARSYLDINCSQCHRPGGPTQAKFDARLTTPSFWQNMINVTPNDLLGIANAKVVSPGAPNLSVIHSRLGSLQNGVAMPPIAKGRVDEAALQVLRDWISQIDPANSPAGLVTGPAPLDPSAPTLSWAIRGGNSVVSGPFVVDLTFTEAVVGLTSSDFEMVNGTALSVTGSGATYAVT
;
A
#
# COMPACT_ATOMS: atom_id res chain seq x y z
N GLY A 1 21.59 1.09 -26.95
CA GLY A 1 21.07 1.65 -28.21
C GLY A 1 21.56 3.06 -28.36
N GLN A 2 22.35 3.34 -29.39
CA GLN A 2 22.79 4.68 -29.82
C GLN A 2 22.89 4.72 -31.37
N LYS A 3 22.17 3.82 -32.02
CA LYS A 3 22.39 3.43 -33.41
C LYS A 3 21.51 4.27 -34.33
N ARG A 4 22.04 5.39 -34.80
CA ARG A 4 21.40 6.27 -35.78
C ARG A 4 21.50 5.75 -37.21
N ASN A 5 22.20 4.64 -37.43
CA ASN A 5 22.30 3.98 -38.72
C ASN A 5 21.19 2.93 -38.97
N ILE A 6 20.32 2.67 -38.00
CA ILE A 6 19.24 1.66 -38.12
C ILE A 6 17.87 2.35 -38.27
N GLY A 7 17.31 2.88 -37.19
CA GLY A 7 15.95 3.44 -37.17
C GLY A 7 15.78 4.52 -36.11
N LEU A 8 14.62 5.19 -36.12
CA LEU A 8 14.28 6.28 -35.21
C LEU A 8 13.78 5.74 -33.87
N LEU A 9 14.70 5.24 -33.05
CA LEU A 9 14.38 4.68 -31.73
C LEU A 9 14.93 5.56 -30.61
N ALA A 10 14.08 5.84 -29.62
CA ALA A 10 14.45 6.37 -28.30
C ALA A 10 15.34 7.63 -28.35
N GLY A 11 14.83 8.70 -28.96
CA GLY A 11 15.48 10.01 -29.02
C GLY A 11 14.48 11.13 -29.33
N ALA A 12 14.96 12.37 -29.21
CA ALA A 12 14.20 13.57 -29.59
C ALA A 12 14.57 13.95 -31.04
N LEU A 13 13.56 14.19 -31.87
CA LEU A 13 13.74 14.56 -33.28
C LEU A 13 13.47 16.05 -33.47
N ARG A 14 14.25 16.68 -34.36
CA ARG A 14 13.96 18.03 -34.85
C ARG A 14 13.92 18.00 -36.38
N ILE A 15 12.76 18.39 -36.91
CA ILE A 15 12.44 18.36 -38.32
C ILE A 15 11.85 19.71 -38.74
N ASP A 16 11.94 20.03 -40.03
CA ASP A 16 11.32 21.20 -40.63
C ASP A 16 10.11 20.77 -41.46
N VAL A 17 8.92 21.06 -40.95
CA VAL A 17 7.65 20.74 -41.62
C VAL A 17 7.28 21.73 -42.71
N ASP A 18 7.89 22.92 -42.72
CA ASP A 18 7.69 23.94 -43.75
C ASP A 18 8.55 23.67 -44.99
N ARG A 19 9.59 22.83 -44.84
CA ARG A 19 10.54 22.43 -45.89
C ARG A 19 11.22 23.62 -46.54
N ASP A 20 11.67 24.55 -45.70
CA ASP A 20 12.33 25.77 -46.13
C ASP A 20 13.77 25.45 -46.60
N PRO A 21 14.04 25.47 -47.92
CA PRO A 21 15.32 25.03 -48.45
C PRO A 21 16.50 25.95 -48.06
N THR A 22 16.22 27.12 -47.47
CA THR A 22 17.27 28.04 -47.00
C THR A 22 17.88 27.58 -45.67
N ARG A 23 17.14 26.80 -44.87
CA ARG A 23 17.55 26.37 -43.52
C ARG A 23 17.47 24.85 -43.31
N SER A 24 16.95 24.10 -44.27
CA SER A 24 16.82 22.66 -44.20
C SER A 24 17.02 21.99 -45.57
N HIS A 25 17.14 20.66 -45.60
CA HIS A 25 17.33 19.87 -46.82
C HIS A 25 16.47 18.59 -46.83
N PRO A 26 16.17 17.99 -48.01
CA PRO A 26 15.42 16.75 -48.09
C PRO A 26 16.08 15.59 -47.32
N ILE A 27 15.25 14.66 -46.83
CA ILE A 27 15.70 13.44 -46.13
C ILE A 27 16.65 12.63 -47.03
N ARG A 28 17.90 12.45 -46.60
CA ARG A 28 18.92 11.67 -47.34
C ARG A 28 18.85 10.17 -47.05
N ARG A 29 18.47 9.80 -45.83
CA ARG A 29 18.44 8.41 -45.35
C ARG A 29 17.07 8.06 -44.78
N GLN A 30 16.46 7.00 -45.30
CA GLN A 30 15.23 6.43 -44.74
C GLN A 30 15.55 5.52 -43.54
N PRO A 31 14.74 5.55 -42.45
CA PRO A 31 14.87 4.58 -41.37
C PRO A 31 14.58 3.17 -41.88
N ARG A 32 15.32 2.17 -41.39
CA ARG A 32 15.10 0.77 -41.76
C ARG A 32 14.03 0.16 -40.87
N ASN A 33 13.16 -0.66 -41.48
CA ASN A 33 12.26 -1.52 -40.72
C ASN A 33 13.03 -2.48 -39.80
N PRO A 34 12.45 -2.89 -38.66
CA PRO A 34 12.97 -4.02 -37.92
C PRO A 34 13.01 -5.28 -38.82
N ALA A 35 13.97 -6.18 -38.56
CA ALA A 35 14.14 -7.40 -39.36
C ALA A 35 12.88 -8.30 -39.37
N THR A 36 12.05 -8.18 -38.34
CA THR A 36 10.76 -8.86 -38.19
C THR A 36 9.71 -7.84 -37.71
N PRO A 37 9.03 -7.12 -38.62
CA PRO A 37 7.91 -6.27 -38.22
C PRO A 37 6.75 -7.13 -37.70
N PRO A 38 5.95 -6.66 -36.74
CA PRO A 38 4.73 -7.35 -36.34
C PRO A 38 3.79 -7.54 -37.54
N ALA A 39 3.07 -8.65 -37.57
CA ALA A 39 2.16 -8.98 -38.67
C ALA A 39 1.16 -7.84 -38.92
N GLY A 40 1.03 -7.40 -40.17
CA GLY A 40 0.11 -6.33 -40.59
C GLY A 40 0.66 -4.90 -40.48
N TRP A 41 1.90 -4.70 -40.01
CA TRP A 41 2.51 -3.37 -39.99
C TRP A 41 3.02 -2.98 -41.39
N PRO A 42 2.70 -1.76 -41.89
CA PRO A 42 3.22 -1.29 -43.16
C PRO A 42 4.74 -1.05 -43.08
N GLY A 43 5.41 -1.01 -44.23
CA GLY A 43 6.80 -0.57 -44.28
C GLY A 43 6.91 0.88 -43.76
N THR A 44 7.81 1.12 -42.80
CA THR A 44 8.08 2.46 -42.29
C THR A 44 8.93 3.26 -43.29
N TYR A 45 8.47 4.46 -43.63
CA TYR A 45 9.25 5.44 -44.40
C TYR A 45 8.91 6.84 -43.88
N SER A 46 9.92 7.70 -43.82
CA SER A 46 9.78 9.09 -43.44
C SER A 46 9.61 9.99 -44.67
N GLN A 47 8.62 10.88 -44.62
CA GLN A 47 8.33 11.86 -45.68
C GLN A 47 7.64 13.08 -45.10
N GLY A 48 7.47 14.12 -45.92
CA GLY A 48 6.65 15.28 -45.57
C GLY A 48 7.37 16.37 -44.76
N TYR A 49 8.66 16.20 -44.47
CA TYR A 49 9.50 17.16 -43.74
C TYR A 49 10.92 17.21 -44.35
N TYR A 50 11.67 18.26 -44.03
CA TYR A 50 13.10 18.42 -44.29
C TYR A 50 13.91 18.33 -42.98
N ILE A 51 15.21 18.08 -43.10
CA ILE A 51 16.16 18.06 -42.00
C ILE A 51 16.78 19.45 -41.85
N PRO A 52 16.66 20.12 -40.68
CA PRO A 52 17.37 21.36 -40.43
C PRO A 52 18.88 21.22 -40.62
N ASN A 53 19.50 22.18 -41.31
CA ASN A 53 20.93 22.18 -41.62
C ASN A 53 21.81 22.32 -40.36
N ASP A 54 21.23 22.81 -39.27
CA ASP A 54 21.86 22.99 -37.97
C ASP A 54 21.58 21.83 -37.00
N ASN A 55 20.96 20.72 -37.42
CA ASN A 55 20.89 19.52 -36.58
C ASN A 55 22.30 19.02 -36.22
N PRO A 56 22.51 18.45 -35.01
CA PRO A 56 23.84 18.16 -34.47
C PRO A 56 24.64 17.12 -35.25
N TRP A 57 23.97 16.33 -36.10
CA TRP A 57 24.57 15.15 -36.70
C TRP A 57 24.19 15.00 -38.16
N GLN A 58 24.69 15.93 -38.96
CA GLN A 58 24.58 15.89 -40.42
C GLN A 58 25.33 14.67 -40.98
N SER A 59 24.78 14.08 -42.04
CA SER A 59 25.35 12.92 -42.75
C SER A 59 25.18 13.11 -44.27
N PRO A 60 25.98 13.96 -44.91
CA PRO A 60 25.87 14.20 -46.36
C PRO A 60 26.01 12.94 -47.22
N ASP A 61 26.69 11.92 -46.71
CA ASP A 61 26.86 10.59 -47.30
C ASP A 61 25.65 9.65 -47.09
N GLY A 62 24.66 10.06 -46.31
CA GLY A 62 23.47 9.26 -45.95
C GLY A 62 23.77 8.05 -45.06
N SER A 63 24.91 8.01 -44.37
CA SER A 63 25.28 6.87 -43.51
C SER A 63 24.54 6.83 -42.17
N GLN A 64 24.10 7.99 -41.67
CA GLN A 64 23.34 8.15 -40.42
C GLN A 64 22.00 8.85 -40.66
N LEU A 65 21.05 8.63 -39.75
CA LEU A 65 19.81 9.40 -39.64
C LEU A 65 20.13 10.77 -39.03
N GLU A 66 19.64 11.83 -39.67
CA GLU A 66 19.98 13.23 -39.38
C GLU A 66 18.87 13.93 -38.55
N GLU A 67 17.74 13.25 -38.31
CA GLU A 67 16.58 13.75 -37.60
C GLU A 67 16.83 14.01 -36.10
N PHE A 68 17.79 13.29 -35.51
CA PHE A 68 18.00 13.33 -34.07
C PHE A 68 18.56 14.69 -33.62
N TRP A 69 17.86 15.31 -32.66
CA TRP A 69 18.32 16.46 -31.90
C TRP A 69 19.02 16.05 -30.62
N ALA A 70 18.51 15.01 -29.95
CA ALA A 70 19.12 14.37 -28.79
C ALA A 70 18.85 12.85 -28.83
N ILE A 71 19.72 12.08 -28.19
CA ILE A 71 19.62 10.62 -28.08
C ILE A 71 19.77 10.18 -26.61
N GLY A 72 19.67 8.88 -26.35
CA GLY A 72 19.92 8.33 -25.02
C GLY A 72 18.75 8.43 -24.07
N LEU A 73 17.52 8.48 -24.61
CA LEU A 73 16.28 8.30 -23.84
C LEU A 73 15.93 6.81 -23.75
N ARG A 74 15.11 6.41 -22.78
CA ARG A 74 14.60 5.03 -22.64
C ARG A 74 13.12 4.92 -23.01
N SER A 75 12.28 5.62 -22.27
CA SER A 75 10.82 5.62 -22.39
C SER A 75 10.30 7.04 -22.05
N PRO A 76 10.57 8.02 -22.94
CA PRO A 76 10.18 9.40 -22.69
C PRO A 76 8.65 9.53 -22.65
N HIS A 77 8.12 10.07 -21.55
CA HIS A 77 6.70 10.38 -21.41
C HIS A 77 6.52 11.88 -21.18
N ARG A 78 5.90 12.49 -22.19
CA ARG A 78 5.64 13.93 -22.34
C ARG A 78 6.91 14.79 -22.42
N MET A 79 6.99 15.51 -23.53
CA MET A 79 7.99 16.53 -23.78
C MET A 79 7.28 17.89 -23.92
N THR A 80 7.77 18.92 -23.25
CA THR A 80 7.15 20.25 -23.24
C THR A 80 8.17 21.35 -23.52
N LEU A 81 7.76 22.34 -24.32
CA LEU A 81 8.54 23.53 -24.63
C LEU A 81 8.11 24.67 -23.72
N ASP A 82 9.03 25.18 -22.91
CA ASP A 82 8.85 26.42 -22.20
C ASP A 82 9.13 27.61 -23.13
N ARG A 83 8.07 28.13 -23.76
CA ARG A 83 8.18 29.15 -24.83
C ARG A 83 9.05 30.37 -24.48
N PRO A 84 8.97 30.96 -23.28
CA PRO A 84 9.78 32.14 -22.95
C PRO A 84 11.28 31.86 -22.92
N THR A 85 11.71 30.66 -22.52
CA THR A 85 13.14 30.32 -22.40
C THR A 85 13.66 29.50 -23.58
N GLY A 86 12.76 28.86 -24.34
CA GLY A 86 13.11 27.92 -25.41
C GLY A 86 13.56 26.54 -24.90
N ARG A 87 13.53 26.30 -23.59
CA ARG A 87 13.97 25.03 -23.00
C ARG A 87 12.93 23.94 -23.23
N VAL A 88 13.41 22.73 -23.50
CA VAL A 88 12.58 21.56 -23.74
C VAL A 88 12.77 20.56 -22.60
N TRP A 89 11.71 20.30 -21.88
CA TRP A 89 11.68 19.40 -20.73
C TRP A 89 11.08 18.06 -21.11
N VAL A 90 11.53 16.97 -20.48
CA VAL A 90 11.01 15.63 -20.71
C VAL A 90 11.03 14.81 -19.40
N GLY A 91 9.99 14.03 -19.17
CA GLY A 91 10.05 12.91 -18.24
C GLY A 91 10.54 11.65 -18.95
N ASP A 92 11.48 10.91 -18.38
CA ASP A 92 11.97 9.64 -18.93
C ASP A 92 11.84 8.53 -17.88
N ILE A 93 11.05 7.51 -18.21
CA ILE A 93 10.72 6.42 -17.30
C ILE A 93 11.84 5.39 -17.37
N GLY A 94 12.55 5.14 -16.27
CA GLY A 94 13.64 4.17 -16.25
C GLY A 94 13.18 2.71 -16.34
N GLN A 95 14.13 1.80 -16.59
CA GLN A 95 13.85 0.38 -16.70
C GLN A 95 13.47 -0.28 -15.37
N GLY A 96 14.07 0.14 -14.26
CA GLY A 96 13.81 -0.50 -12.98
C GLY A 96 14.36 0.21 -11.75
N THR A 97 15.26 1.18 -11.87
CA THR A 97 15.94 1.79 -10.72
C THR A 97 15.52 3.23 -10.45
N GLN A 98 15.47 4.10 -11.46
CA GLN A 98 15.18 5.52 -11.27
C GLN A 98 14.23 6.06 -12.34
N GLU A 99 13.52 7.13 -12.00
CA GLU A 99 12.75 7.98 -12.91
C GLU A 99 13.48 9.31 -13.11
N GLU A 100 13.34 9.94 -14.28
CA GLU A 100 14.17 11.08 -14.67
C GLU A 100 13.35 12.27 -15.20
N VAL A 101 13.72 13.49 -14.78
CA VAL A 101 13.32 14.75 -15.40
C VAL A 101 14.57 15.36 -16.03
N SER A 102 14.52 15.55 -17.35
CA SER A 102 15.68 15.93 -18.16
C SER A 102 15.38 17.11 -19.07
N GLU A 103 16.45 17.79 -19.51
CA GLU A 103 16.39 18.80 -20.55
C GLU A 103 16.91 18.24 -21.88
N ILE A 104 16.19 18.52 -22.95
CA ILE A 104 16.56 18.18 -24.31
C ILE A 104 17.34 19.33 -24.94
N VAL A 105 18.65 19.16 -25.05
CA VAL A 105 19.56 20.13 -25.68
C VAL A 105 20.21 19.56 -26.95
N ARG A 106 20.70 20.46 -27.82
CA ARG A 106 21.30 20.10 -29.10
C ARG A 106 22.48 19.15 -28.92
N GLY A 107 22.40 17.95 -29.49
CA GLY A 107 23.49 16.97 -29.48
C GLY A 107 23.67 16.24 -28.16
N ALA A 108 22.74 16.37 -27.21
CA ALA A 108 22.80 15.66 -25.95
C ALA A 108 22.63 14.15 -26.12
N ASN A 109 23.29 13.43 -25.23
CA ASN A 109 23.10 12.02 -24.96
C ASN A 109 22.64 11.88 -23.50
N LEU A 110 21.35 11.55 -23.32
CA LEU A 110 20.68 11.41 -22.03
C LEU A 110 21.05 10.09 -21.31
N GLN A 111 22.16 9.49 -21.75
CA GLN A 111 22.92 8.46 -21.05
C GLN A 111 22.31 7.06 -20.99
N TRP A 112 21.06 6.87 -21.41
CA TRP A 112 20.54 5.51 -21.63
C TRP A 112 21.29 4.81 -22.79
N PRO A 113 21.64 3.51 -22.68
CA PRO A 113 21.37 2.58 -21.59
C PRO A 113 22.54 2.35 -20.62
N TYR A 114 23.50 3.27 -20.53
CA TYR A 114 24.66 3.11 -19.64
C TYR A 114 24.51 3.85 -18.30
N ARG A 115 23.51 4.72 -18.17
CA ARG A 115 22.98 5.23 -16.90
C ARG A 115 21.46 5.14 -16.88
N GLU A 116 20.94 5.13 -15.66
CA GLU A 116 19.52 5.30 -15.34
C GLU A 116 19.47 6.27 -14.14
N GLY A 117 19.20 7.55 -14.40
CA GLY A 117 19.42 8.61 -13.43
C GLY A 117 20.87 8.70 -12.97
N GLY A 118 21.07 8.76 -11.65
CA GLY A 118 22.40 8.85 -11.04
C GLY A 118 23.21 7.55 -11.04
N VAL A 119 22.60 6.40 -11.38
CA VAL A 119 23.22 5.07 -11.23
C VAL A 119 23.63 4.44 -12.57
N ALA A 120 24.39 3.34 -12.50
CA ALA A 120 24.81 2.60 -13.68
C ALA A 120 23.63 1.89 -14.34
N GLY A 121 23.56 1.98 -15.68
CA GLY A 121 22.57 1.29 -16.49
C GLY A 121 23.00 -0.12 -16.89
N PRO A 122 22.15 -0.85 -17.64
CA PRO A 122 22.40 -2.24 -18.03
C PRO A 122 23.51 -2.43 -19.09
N GLN A 123 24.05 -1.36 -19.68
CA GLN A 123 25.15 -1.45 -20.65
C GLN A 123 26.35 -0.60 -20.23
N THR A 124 27.52 -0.91 -20.77
CA THR A 124 28.72 -0.09 -20.58
C THR A 124 28.62 1.20 -21.40
N LYS A 125 29.27 2.27 -20.90
CA LYS A 125 29.37 3.52 -21.64
C LYS A 125 30.15 3.27 -22.95
N PRO A 126 29.60 3.64 -24.11
CA PRO A 126 30.28 3.44 -25.38
C PRO A 126 31.44 4.42 -25.58
N SER A 127 32.43 3.98 -26.35
CA SER A 127 33.59 4.77 -26.78
C SER A 127 33.87 4.51 -28.27
N PRO A 128 33.83 5.54 -29.13
CA PRO A 128 33.49 6.93 -28.84
C PRO A 128 32.00 7.12 -28.52
N LEU A 129 31.69 8.14 -27.72
CA LEU A 129 30.31 8.54 -27.43
C LEU A 129 29.74 9.37 -28.59
N THR A 130 28.50 9.11 -28.98
CA THR A 130 27.75 10.03 -29.83
C THR A 130 27.14 11.14 -28.98
N GLY A 131 27.45 12.40 -29.30
CA GLY A 131 27.00 13.55 -28.52
C GLY A 131 27.85 13.78 -27.28
N PHE A 132 27.28 14.45 -26.28
CA PHE A 132 27.88 14.64 -24.96
C PHE A 132 26.94 14.16 -23.86
N ASP A 133 27.51 13.74 -22.73
CA ASP A 133 26.72 13.34 -21.56
C ASP A 133 25.87 14.49 -21.07
N GLN A 134 24.55 14.28 -21.01
CA GLN A 134 23.61 15.19 -20.38
C GLN A 134 22.89 14.44 -19.25
N PRO A 135 23.29 14.60 -17.98
CA PRO A 135 22.58 14.01 -16.87
C PRO A 135 21.18 14.64 -16.70
N PRO A 136 20.24 13.93 -16.04
CA PRO A 136 18.95 14.51 -15.71
C PRO A 136 19.11 15.71 -14.78
N ILE A 137 18.17 16.65 -14.85
CA ILE A 137 18.09 17.76 -13.88
C ILE A 137 17.70 17.20 -12.51
N HIS A 138 16.81 16.22 -12.50
CA HIS A 138 16.39 15.53 -11.29
C HIS A 138 16.10 14.06 -11.59
N SER A 139 16.46 13.17 -10.66
CA SER A 139 16.06 11.77 -10.69
C SER A 139 15.69 11.27 -9.30
N TYR A 140 14.79 10.28 -9.24
CA TYR A 140 14.33 9.69 -7.99
C TYR A 140 14.13 8.17 -8.11
N GLY A 141 14.27 7.47 -6.98
CA GLY A 141 14.19 6.01 -6.92
C GLY A 141 12.76 5.47 -6.79
N ARG A 142 12.62 4.14 -6.92
CA ARG A 142 11.33 3.43 -6.88
C ARG A 142 10.53 3.56 -5.58
N THR A 143 11.16 4.00 -4.49
CA THR A 143 10.49 4.30 -3.22
C THR A 143 9.74 5.63 -3.25
N VAL A 144 10.16 6.56 -4.11
CA VAL A 144 9.53 7.89 -4.27
C VAL A 144 8.44 7.87 -5.35
N GLY A 145 8.65 7.14 -6.43
CA GLY A 145 7.67 6.95 -7.51
C GLY A 145 8.15 5.94 -8.55
N GLY A 146 7.32 5.60 -9.53
CA GLY A 146 7.65 4.51 -10.46
C GLY A 146 7.19 4.70 -11.89
N CYS A 147 6.71 5.88 -12.27
CA CYS A 147 6.32 6.20 -13.63
C CYS A 147 6.15 7.73 -13.75
N VAL A 148 7.25 8.45 -13.98
CA VAL A 148 7.24 9.90 -14.19
C VAL A 148 6.46 10.24 -15.45
N ILE A 149 5.55 11.22 -15.36
CA ILE A 149 4.69 11.62 -16.48
C ILE A 149 5.10 12.93 -17.16
N GLY A 150 6.26 13.47 -16.78
CA GLY A 150 6.69 14.81 -17.19
C GLY A 150 5.77 15.90 -16.64
N GLY A 151 5.80 17.08 -17.26
CA GLY A 151 5.25 18.29 -16.66
C GLY A 151 5.33 19.52 -17.56
N TYR A 152 5.07 20.69 -16.97
CA TYR A 152 5.22 22.01 -17.61
C TYR A 152 5.90 22.99 -16.67
N VAL A 153 6.63 23.94 -17.23
CA VAL A 153 7.02 25.14 -16.49
C VAL A 153 5.76 25.98 -16.25
N TYR A 154 5.45 26.30 -15.00
CA TYR A 154 4.25 27.07 -14.66
C TYR A 154 4.43 28.54 -15.04
N ARG A 155 3.49 29.07 -15.83
CA ARG A 155 3.49 30.44 -16.37
C ARG A 155 2.18 31.19 -16.10
N GLY A 156 1.27 30.60 -15.33
CA GLY A 156 0.02 31.21 -14.92
C GLY A 156 0.20 32.27 -13.84
N SER A 157 -0.91 32.90 -13.48
CA SER A 157 -1.00 33.97 -12.49
C SER A 157 -1.72 33.56 -11.20
N LEU A 158 -2.49 32.46 -11.21
CA LEU A 158 -3.21 31.99 -10.01
C LEU A 158 -2.27 31.51 -8.91
N HIS A 159 -1.08 31.01 -9.27
CA HIS A 159 -0.06 30.52 -8.32
C HIS A 159 1.27 31.24 -8.50
N PRO A 160 1.42 32.49 -8.02
CA PRO A 160 2.65 33.26 -8.17
C PRO A 160 3.91 32.54 -7.66
N ASP A 161 3.77 31.76 -6.58
CA ASP A 161 4.86 30.99 -5.95
C ASP A 161 5.43 29.86 -6.84
N LEU A 162 4.71 29.50 -7.90
CA LEU A 162 5.10 28.46 -8.87
C LEU A 162 5.68 29.03 -10.16
N VAL A 163 5.60 30.34 -10.40
CA VAL A 163 6.02 30.94 -11.67
C VAL A 163 7.48 30.62 -11.96
N GLY A 164 7.73 29.99 -13.11
CA GLY A 164 9.07 29.58 -13.56
C GLY A 164 9.55 28.23 -13.00
N LYS A 165 8.82 27.61 -12.08
CA LYS A 165 9.11 26.24 -11.60
C LYS A 165 8.56 25.20 -12.56
N TYR A 166 9.25 24.07 -12.68
CA TYR A 166 8.75 22.94 -13.46
C TYR A 166 7.85 22.06 -12.60
N VAL A 167 6.56 22.02 -12.92
CA VAL A 167 5.55 21.21 -12.21
C VAL A 167 5.39 19.88 -12.94
N PHE A 168 5.65 18.78 -12.24
CA PHE A 168 5.64 17.42 -12.77
C PHE A 168 5.01 16.44 -11.79
N GLY A 169 4.78 15.20 -12.23
CA GLY A 169 4.18 14.19 -11.36
C GLY A 169 4.52 12.76 -11.74
N ASP A 170 4.02 11.83 -10.93
CA ASP A 170 4.20 10.39 -11.10
C ASP A 170 2.86 9.67 -11.16
N HIS A 171 2.68 8.79 -12.14
CA HIS A 171 1.44 8.03 -12.32
C HIS A 171 1.18 7.08 -11.14
N ASN A 172 2.21 6.39 -10.67
CA ASN A 172 2.10 5.31 -9.69
C ASN A 172 1.93 5.81 -8.26
N THR A 173 2.23 7.06 -7.96
CA THR A 173 1.96 7.66 -6.63
C THR A 173 0.86 8.72 -6.68
N SER A 174 0.59 9.27 -7.87
CA SER A 174 -0.30 10.41 -8.08
C SER A 174 0.14 11.69 -7.36
N VAL A 175 1.42 11.75 -6.96
CA VAL A 175 2.02 12.94 -6.36
C VAL A 175 2.40 13.94 -7.46
N ILE A 176 2.21 15.22 -7.17
CA ILE A 176 2.60 16.36 -7.99
C ILE A 176 3.65 17.15 -7.21
N TRP A 177 4.76 17.46 -7.87
CA TRP A 177 5.85 18.26 -7.30
C TRP A 177 6.11 19.51 -8.13
N SER A 178 6.69 20.52 -7.51
CA SER A 178 7.42 21.59 -8.20
C SER A 178 8.92 21.38 -8.07
N LEU A 179 9.63 21.59 -9.18
CA LEU A 179 11.09 21.64 -9.26
C LEU A 179 11.53 23.09 -9.45
N GLU A 180 12.36 23.57 -8.53
CA GLU A 180 13.03 24.85 -8.59
C GLU A 180 14.55 24.65 -8.73
N GLU A 181 15.10 25.00 -9.88
CA GLU A 181 16.56 24.97 -10.09
C GLU A 181 17.22 26.06 -9.24
N ARG A 182 18.27 25.67 -8.51
CA ARG A 182 19.07 26.59 -7.69
C ARG A 182 20.50 26.63 -8.22
N PRO A 183 21.01 27.80 -8.63
CA PRO A 183 22.36 27.91 -9.16
C PRO A 183 23.41 27.32 -8.19
N GLY A 184 24.20 26.35 -8.68
CA GLY A 184 25.26 25.70 -7.91
C GLY A 184 24.78 24.72 -6.82
N GLN A 185 23.49 24.40 -6.76
CA GLN A 185 22.91 23.46 -5.80
C GLN A 185 22.01 22.44 -6.50
N SER A 186 21.68 21.34 -5.82
CA SER A 186 20.61 20.44 -6.25
C SER A 186 19.28 21.21 -6.35
N PRO A 187 18.41 20.88 -7.32
CA PRO A 187 17.11 21.51 -7.41
C PRO A 187 16.30 21.25 -6.14
N LEU A 188 15.51 22.24 -5.72
CA LEU A 188 14.51 22.03 -4.68
C LEU A 188 13.30 21.36 -5.28
N ILE A 189 12.95 20.21 -4.72
CA ILE A 189 11.70 19.52 -4.99
C ILE A 189 10.75 19.82 -3.84
N THR A 190 9.55 20.29 -4.16
CA THR A 190 8.50 20.55 -3.17
C THR A 190 7.27 19.77 -3.58
N THR A 191 6.79 18.90 -2.69
CA THR A 191 5.50 18.23 -2.86
C THR A 191 4.39 19.26 -2.81
N LEU A 192 3.60 19.36 -3.88
CA LEU A 192 2.47 20.28 -3.94
C LEU A 192 1.21 19.61 -3.41
N LEU A 193 0.90 18.41 -3.90
CA LEU A 193 -0.25 17.61 -3.48
C LEU A 193 -0.14 16.17 -3.97
N THR A 194 -0.97 15.30 -3.40
CA THR A 194 -1.22 13.94 -3.88
C THR A 194 -2.66 13.86 -4.39
N MET A 195 -2.86 13.54 -5.67
CA MET A 195 -4.20 13.46 -6.25
C MET A 195 -4.93 12.19 -5.78
N PRO A 196 -6.21 12.30 -5.37
CA PRO A 196 -7.01 11.13 -5.08
C PRO A 196 -7.28 10.33 -6.36
N ARG A 197 -7.14 9.02 -6.28
CA ARG A 197 -7.50 8.10 -7.38
C ARG A 197 -9.00 7.84 -7.36
N HIS A 198 -9.61 7.77 -8.54
CA HIS A 198 -11.07 7.69 -8.65
C HIS A 198 -11.61 6.51 -9.47
N GLY A 199 -10.76 5.56 -9.87
CA GLY A 199 -11.25 4.31 -10.49
C GLY A 199 -10.42 3.08 -10.10
N PRO A 200 -10.74 1.88 -10.61
CA PRO A 200 -10.13 0.65 -10.15
C PRO A 200 -8.79 0.32 -10.83
N GLY A 201 -7.98 -0.48 -10.16
CA GLY A 201 -6.75 -1.04 -10.71
C GLY A 201 -5.58 -0.07 -10.79
N PRO A 202 -4.44 -0.49 -11.38
CA PRO A 202 -3.19 0.26 -11.30
C PRO A 202 -3.09 1.45 -12.26
N LYS A 203 -3.97 1.54 -13.28
CA LYS A 203 -3.94 2.58 -14.33
C LYS A 203 -4.93 3.73 -14.10
N ASN A 204 -5.20 4.05 -12.84
CA ASN A 204 -6.19 5.03 -12.38
C ASN A 204 -5.55 6.34 -11.87
N GLY A 205 -4.30 6.60 -12.23
CA GLY A 205 -3.48 7.71 -11.72
C GLY A 205 -3.39 8.92 -12.65
N LEU A 206 -2.39 9.77 -12.38
CA LEU A 206 -2.02 10.91 -13.23
C LEU A 206 -1.59 10.44 -14.63
N SER A 207 -2.14 11.02 -15.69
CA SER A 207 -1.72 10.69 -17.06
C SER A 207 -0.95 11.79 -17.74
N SER A 208 -1.33 13.04 -17.47
CA SER A 208 -0.56 14.20 -17.92
C SER A 208 -1.01 15.52 -17.30
N PHE A 209 -0.33 16.60 -17.71
CA PHE A 209 -0.71 17.98 -17.45
C PHE A 209 -1.20 18.68 -18.72
N ALA A 210 -1.83 19.83 -18.64
CA ALA A 210 -2.06 20.71 -19.78
C ALA A 210 -1.99 22.17 -19.31
N VAL A 211 -1.79 23.10 -20.24
CA VAL A 211 -1.86 24.53 -19.96
C VAL A 211 -2.92 25.17 -20.84
N ASP A 212 -3.69 26.11 -20.29
CA ASP A 212 -4.59 26.93 -21.07
C ASP A 212 -3.88 28.15 -21.68
N ALA A 213 -4.64 29.02 -22.35
CA ALA A 213 -4.12 30.23 -22.99
C ALA A 213 -3.57 31.26 -22.01
N SER A 214 -3.98 31.22 -20.74
CA SER A 214 -3.44 32.05 -19.65
C SER A 214 -2.22 31.43 -18.96
N GLY A 215 -1.81 30.23 -19.35
CA GLY A 215 -0.69 29.52 -18.72
C GLY A 215 -1.08 28.80 -17.42
N GLU A 216 -2.37 28.70 -17.12
CA GLU A 216 -2.85 27.96 -15.95
C GLU A 216 -2.77 26.47 -16.18
N LEU A 217 -2.37 25.74 -15.13
CA LEU A 217 -2.07 24.32 -15.20
C LEU A 217 -3.32 23.48 -14.89
N PHE A 218 -3.57 22.53 -15.77
CA PHE A 218 -4.57 21.48 -15.61
C PHE A 218 -3.88 20.13 -15.46
N VAL A 219 -4.50 19.24 -14.70
CA VAL A 219 -4.03 17.89 -14.39
C VAL A 219 -5.04 16.90 -14.94
N LEU A 220 -4.57 15.92 -15.69
CA LEU A 220 -5.41 14.86 -16.28
C LEU A 220 -5.18 13.57 -15.51
N SER A 221 -6.27 12.91 -15.14
CA SER A 221 -6.28 11.65 -14.40
C SER A 221 -7.16 10.63 -15.11
N LEU A 222 -6.69 9.38 -15.17
CA LEU A 222 -7.40 8.26 -15.78
C LEU A 222 -8.32 7.58 -14.76
N ALA A 223 -9.46 7.07 -15.21
CA ALA A 223 -10.29 6.19 -14.39
C ALA A 223 -9.74 4.75 -14.30
N GLY A 224 -9.04 4.29 -15.34
CA GLY A 224 -8.52 2.93 -15.42
C GLY A 224 -8.37 2.48 -16.88
N THR A 225 -7.90 1.25 -17.08
CA THR A 225 -7.77 0.65 -18.43
C THR A 225 -9.15 0.43 -19.04
N ASP A 226 -9.38 0.96 -20.24
CA ASP A 226 -10.63 0.79 -21.00
C ASP A 226 -11.89 1.24 -20.23
N LEU A 227 -11.74 2.22 -19.33
CA LEU A 227 -12.83 2.80 -18.54
C LEU A 227 -13.07 4.26 -18.91
N ASP A 228 -14.35 4.60 -19.04
CA ASP A 228 -14.81 5.98 -19.09
C ASP A 228 -14.68 6.66 -17.72
N GLY A 229 -14.70 8.00 -17.70
CA GLY A 229 -14.66 8.79 -16.47
C GLY A 229 -13.28 9.34 -16.10
N GLY A 230 -12.38 9.48 -17.07
CA GLY A 230 -11.18 10.32 -16.92
C GLY A 230 -11.58 11.74 -16.51
N ARG A 231 -10.73 12.40 -15.70
CA ARG A 231 -11.02 13.72 -15.12
C ARG A 231 -9.94 14.72 -15.46
N ILE A 232 -10.35 15.97 -15.63
CA ILE A 232 -9.47 17.13 -15.77
C ILE A 232 -9.68 17.99 -14.52
N TYR A 233 -8.60 18.29 -13.83
CA TYR A 233 -8.57 19.14 -12.65
C TYR A 233 -7.79 20.41 -12.97
N ARG A 234 -8.15 21.53 -12.35
CA ARG A 234 -7.28 22.72 -12.31
C ARG A 234 -6.55 22.72 -10.97
N LEU A 235 -5.28 23.09 -10.97
CA LEU A 235 -4.58 23.32 -9.70
C LEU A 235 -5.16 24.56 -9.01
N ASP A 236 -5.58 24.42 -7.76
CA ASP A 236 -6.13 25.53 -6.97
C ASP A 236 -5.52 25.55 -5.56
N LYS A 237 -5.46 26.72 -4.94
CA LYS A 237 -4.87 26.91 -3.61
C LYS A 237 -6.01 26.93 -2.61
N THR A 238 -6.13 25.89 -1.80
CA THR A 238 -7.16 25.80 -0.77
C THR A 238 -6.80 26.69 0.42
N GLY A 239 -7.18 27.97 0.37
CA GLY A 239 -7.13 28.86 1.54
C GLY A 239 -5.75 28.95 2.22
N ALA A 240 -5.72 29.42 3.48
CA ALA A 240 -4.55 29.13 4.32
C ALA A 240 -4.51 27.60 4.49
N GLY A 241 -3.36 26.97 4.23
CA GLY A 241 -3.20 25.53 4.42
C GLY A 241 -3.67 25.09 5.81
N ILE A 242 -4.08 23.83 5.95
CA ILE A 242 -4.40 23.25 7.26
C ILE A 242 -3.17 23.50 8.15
N PRO A 243 -3.30 24.24 9.27
CA PRO A 243 -2.18 24.51 10.14
C PRO A 243 -1.51 23.19 10.55
N GLU A 244 -0.18 23.18 10.56
CA GLU A 244 0.54 22.05 11.12
C GLU A 244 0.08 21.79 12.55
N PRO A 245 -0.03 20.50 12.96
CA PRO A 245 -0.23 20.18 14.36
C PRO A 245 0.86 20.79 15.25
N PRO A 246 0.62 20.85 16.58
CA PRO A 246 1.62 21.33 17.51
C PRO A 246 2.97 20.64 17.31
N GLN A 247 4.07 21.40 17.45
CA GLN A 247 5.41 20.86 17.19
C GLN A 247 5.83 19.82 18.23
N LEU A 248 5.29 19.89 19.44
CA LEU A 248 5.57 18.96 20.53
C LEU A 248 4.34 18.10 20.87
N LEU A 249 4.57 16.84 21.20
CA LEU A 249 3.51 15.93 21.63
C LEU A 249 2.81 16.44 22.89
N SER A 250 3.56 17.01 23.84
CA SER A 250 3.01 17.67 25.04
C SER A 250 1.99 18.78 24.73
N GLN A 251 2.05 19.39 23.55
CA GLN A 251 1.15 20.48 23.14
C GLN A 251 -0.13 19.97 22.46
N THR A 252 -0.23 18.67 22.17
CA THR A 252 -1.42 18.08 21.52
C THR A 252 -2.61 17.92 22.46
N GLY A 253 -2.36 17.89 23.78
CA GLY A 253 -3.37 17.58 24.78
C GLY A 253 -3.73 16.08 24.89
N ALA A 254 -3.05 15.18 24.15
CA ALA A 254 -3.30 13.74 24.26
C ALA A 254 -2.94 13.16 25.64
N PHE A 255 -1.93 13.75 26.29
CA PHE A 255 -1.44 13.32 27.60
C PHE A 255 -1.41 14.50 28.57
N SER A 256 -1.90 14.29 29.79
CA SER A 256 -1.75 15.25 30.89
C SER A 256 -0.34 15.23 31.48
N ASP A 257 0.35 14.09 31.33
CA ASP A 257 1.77 13.92 31.60
C ASP A 257 2.38 13.08 30.47
N VAL A 258 3.01 13.76 29.51
CA VAL A 258 3.62 13.11 28.34
C VAL A 258 4.79 12.22 28.75
N GLN A 259 5.58 12.60 29.76
CA GLN A 259 6.75 11.84 30.18
C GLN A 259 6.37 10.49 30.79
N ASN A 260 5.20 10.37 31.40
CA ASN A 260 4.71 9.09 31.90
C ASN A 260 3.58 8.49 31.05
N LEU A 261 3.28 9.09 29.89
CA LEU A 261 2.19 8.70 29.00
C LEU A 261 0.84 8.61 29.72
N VAL A 262 0.60 9.48 30.70
CA VAL A 262 -0.69 9.54 31.41
C VAL A 262 -1.69 10.23 30.48
N PRO A 263 -2.72 9.53 29.99
CA PRO A 263 -3.67 10.11 29.05
C PRO A 263 -4.45 11.26 29.70
N SER A 264 -4.76 12.28 28.91
CA SER A 264 -5.70 13.32 29.36
C SER A 264 -7.10 12.75 29.58
N ALA A 265 -7.91 13.44 30.38
CA ALA A 265 -9.31 13.07 30.56
C ALA A 265 -10.05 12.95 29.21
N GLY A 266 -10.77 11.84 29.01
CA GLY A 266 -11.47 11.53 27.76
C GLY A 266 -10.62 10.79 26.71
N VAL A 267 -9.33 10.60 26.94
CA VAL A 267 -8.42 9.81 26.10
C VAL A 267 -8.34 8.39 26.66
N MET A 268 -9.07 7.45 26.08
CA MET A 268 -9.26 6.12 26.67
C MET A 268 -8.29 5.08 26.13
N PRO A 269 -7.69 4.23 26.98
CA PRO A 269 -6.84 3.16 26.51
C PRO A 269 -7.66 2.08 25.80
N TYR A 270 -7.06 1.46 24.77
CA TYR A 270 -7.59 0.23 24.18
C TYR A 270 -6.46 -0.74 23.80
N GLY A 271 -6.79 -2.03 23.85
CA GLY A 271 -5.98 -3.15 23.41
C GLY A 271 -6.45 -3.71 22.06
N VAL A 272 -5.58 -4.49 21.43
CA VAL A 272 -5.88 -5.25 20.21
C VAL A 272 -5.46 -6.69 20.49
N ASN A 273 -6.41 -7.63 20.44
CA ASN A 273 -6.18 -9.03 20.86
C ASN A 273 -4.94 -9.65 20.18
N GLN A 274 -4.82 -9.46 18.87
CA GLN A 274 -3.60 -9.76 18.10
C GLN A 274 -3.01 -8.45 17.55
N PRO A 275 -1.93 -7.91 18.14
CA PRO A 275 -1.34 -6.68 17.66
C PRO A 275 -0.63 -6.87 16.30
N LEU A 276 -0.72 -5.84 15.45
CA LEU A 276 0.06 -5.72 14.21
C LEU A 276 1.57 -5.85 14.52
N TRP A 277 2.30 -6.59 13.68
CA TRP A 277 3.76 -6.63 13.74
C TRP A 277 4.38 -5.27 13.41
N SER A 278 5.37 -4.85 14.17
CA SER A 278 6.09 -3.58 13.97
C SER A 278 7.51 -3.74 14.50
N ASP A 279 8.23 -4.73 13.97
CA ASP A 279 9.59 -5.09 14.37
C ASP A 279 9.75 -5.26 15.89
N ALA A 280 8.91 -6.11 16.50
CA ALA A 280 8.87 -6.38 17.94
C ALA A 280 8.56 -5.17 18.85
N ALA A 281 8.23 -3.99 18.31
CA ALA A 281 7.91 -2.84 19.14
C ALA A 281 6.68 -3.09 20.01
N GLU A 282 6.82 -2.76 21.29
CA GLU A 282 5.73 -2.69 22.25
C GLU A 282 4.80 -1.54 21.88
N LYS A 283 3.50 -1.71 22.10
CA LYS A 283 2.49 -0.78 21.59
C LYS A 283 1.41 -0.50 22.63
N GLN A 284 1.29 0.76 22.99
CA GLN A 284 0.15 1.29 23.74
C GLN A 284 -0.73 2.12 22.81
N ARG A 285 -2.04 2.16 23.09
CA ARG A 285 -2.99 2.84 22.23
C ARG A 285 -4.08 3.52 23.04
N TRP A 286 -4.53 4.65 22.52
CA TRP A 286 -5.65 5.39 23.06
C TRP A 286 -6.57 5.90 21.97
N ILE A 287 -7.82 6.14 22.33
CA ILE A 287 -8.82 6.76 21.47
C ILE A 287 -9.46 7.94 22.20
N ALA A 288 -9.54 9.07 21.52
CA ALA A 288 -10.33 10.22 21.94
C ALA A 288 -11.51 10.34 20.98
N ILE A 289 -12.71 10.39 21.53
CA ILE A 289 -13.95 10.69 20.82
C ILE A 289 -14.31 12.15 21.11
N PRO A 290 -14.75 12.95 20.12
CA PRO A 290 -15.19 14.32 20.34
C PRO A 290 -16.25 14.40 21.45
N ASN A 291 -16.20 15.48 22.22
CA ASN A 291 -17.17 15.77 23.27
C ASN A 291 -17.38 17.30 23.35
N ASP A 292 -18.59 17.75 23.09
CA ASP A 292 -19.00 19.16 23.13
C ASP A 292 -19.35 19.66 24.55
N GLY A 293 -19.21 18.79 25.55
CA GLY A 293 -19.60 19.00 26.94
C GLY A 293 -20.84 18.18 27.34
N ASN A 294 -21.62 17.67 26.39
CA ASN A 294 -22.73 16.74 26.61
C ASN A 294 -22.42 15.36 26.00
N PRO A 295 -21.96 14.40 26.80
CA PRO A 295 -21.48 13.13 26.27
C PRO A 295 -22.59 12.35 25.55
N ASN A 296 -22.18 11.59 24.53
CA ASN A 296 -22.99 10.59 23.82
C ASN A 296 -24.09 11.18 22.95
N SER A 297 -23.88 12.40 22.43
CA SER A 297 -24.73 12.89 21.35
C SER A 297 -24.55 12.03 20.10
N ALA A 298 -25.53 12.02 19.19
CA ALA A 298 -25.43 11.24 17.96
C ALA A 298 -24.21 11.64 17.09
N ALA A 299 -23.72 12.88 17.24
CA ALA A 299 -22.53 13.37 16.56
C ALA A 299 -21.21 12.89 17.20
N GLU A 300 -21.27 12.24 18.36
CA GLU A 300 -20.13 11.77 19.16
C GLU A 300 -20.12 10.24 19.31
N GLN A 301 -20.94 9.52 18.54
CA GLN A 301 -21.04 8.08 18.62
C GLN A 301 -20.33 7.38 17.45
N ILE A 302 -19.68 6.28 17.79
CA ILE A 302 -19.09 5.32 16.86
C ILE A 302 -20.21 4.50 16.24
N GLY A 303 -20.23 4.43 14.91
CA GLY A 303 -21.11 3.52 14.19
C GLY A 303 -20.61 2.08 14.35
N TYR A 304 -21.34 1.27 15.13
CA TYR A 304 -20.95 -0.11 15.41
C TYR A 304 -21.16 -1.03 14.22
N SER A 305 -20.27 -2.01 14.06
CA SER A 305 -20.44 -3.12 13.13
C SER A 305 -19.88 -4.40 13.73
N ALA A 306 -20.69 -5.47 13.78
CA ALA A 306 -20.26 -6.74 14.36
C ALA A 306 -19.12 -7.39 13.55
N THR A 307 -19.18 -7.33 12.22
CA THR A 307 -18.21 -8.01 11.33
C THR A 307 -17.44 -7.04 10.43
N GLY A 308 -17.95 -5.84 10.22
CA GLY A 308 -17.38 -4.84 9.33
C GLY A 308 -16.47 -3.83 10.01
N GLU A 309 -16.31 -2.70 9.35
CA GLU A 309 -15.53 -1.56 9.84
C GLU A 309 -16.44 -0.59 10.58
N TRP A 310 -16.04 -0.20 11.79
CA TRP A 310 -16.68 0.88 12.54
C TRP A 310 -16.56 2.20 11.78
N THR A 311 -17.47 3.14 12.06
CA THR A 311 -17.37 4.52 11.60
C THR A 311 -17.18 5.44 12.79
N PHE A 312 -16.44 6.51 12.60
CA PHE A 312 -16.04 7.39 13.70
C PHE A 312 -16.58 8.80 13.47
N PRO A 313 -16.99 9.50 14.55
CA PRO A 313 -17.41 10.89 14.46
C PRO A 313 -16.22 11.83 14.18
N ARG A 314 -16.49 12.96 13.51
CA ARG A 314 -15.48 14.01 13.23
C ARG A 314 -14.83 14.49 14.52
N GLY A 315 -13.52 14.70 14.49
CA GLY A 315 -12.72 15.01 15.67
C GLY A 315 -12.21 13.78 16.44
N THR A 316 -12.56 12.55 16.02
CA THR A 316 -11.96 11.34 16.61
C THR A 316 -10.45 11.34 16.40
N VAL A 317 -9.68 11.03 17.45
CA VAL A 317 -8.22 10.86 17.37
C VAL A 317 -7.82 9.50 17.92
N LEU A 318 -7.10 8.73 17.10
CA LEU A 318 -6.44 7.49 17.50
C LEU A 318 -4.97 7.78 17.78
N VAL A 319 -4.51 7.41 18.97
CA VAL A 319 -3.12 7.57 19.40
C VAL A 319 -2.47 6.19 19.47
N LYS A 320 -1.31 6.02 18.85
CA LYS A 320 -0.52 4.79 18.92
C LYS A 320 0.91 5.13 19.29
N HIS A 321 1.36 4.61 20.43
CA HIS A 321 2.71 4.77 20.91
C HIS A 321 3.53 3.49 20.69
N PHE A 322 4.82 3.65 20.40
CA PHE A 322 5.76 2.57 20.15
C PHE A 322 6.98 2.70 21.05
N GLU A 323 7.36 1.58 21.66
CA GLU A 323 8.60 1.44 22.40
C GLU A 323 9.43 0.27 21.88
N LEU A 324 10.74 0.43 21.88
CA LEU A 324 11.71 -0.63 21.60
C LEU A 324 12.41 -0.99 22.90
N ALA A 325 12.12 -2.15 23.47
CA ALA A 325 12.70 -2.62 24.74
C ALA A 325 12.65 -1.55 25.86
N GLY A 326 11.48 -0.94 26.05
CA GLY A 326 11.22 0.13 27.05
C GLY A 326 11.74 1.53 26.68
N ARG A 327 12.39 1.71 25.53
CA ARG A 327 12.75 3.04 25.00
C ARG A 327 11.63 3.56 24.11
N LYS A 328 11.08 4.72 24.46
CA LYS A 328 10.12 5.47 23.62
C LYS A 328 10.78 5.90 22.33
N VAL A 329 10.14 5.60 21.20
CA VAL A 329 10.67 5.95 19.87
C VAL A 329 9.68 6.79 19.08
N GLU A 330 8.40 6.45 19.11
CA GLU A 330 7.41 7.04 18.21
C GLU A 330 6.03 7.15 18.85
N THR A 331 5.33 8.26 18.59
CA THR A 331 3.89 8.36 18.81
C THR A 331 3.21 8.84 17.52
N ARG A 332 2.22 8.09 17.04
CA ARG A 332 1.38 8.47 15.89
C ARG A 332 0.02 8.95 16.37
N LEU A 333 -0.45 10.05 15.78
CA LEU A 333 -1.83 10.52 15.90
C LEU A 333 -2.52 10.35 14.55
N PHE A 334 -3.71 9.78 14.55
CA PHE A 334 -4.54 9.61 13.37
C PHE A 334 -5.91 10.24 13.66
N ALA A 335 -6.17 11.41 13.09
CA ALA A 335 -7.32 12.25 13.40
C ALA A 335 -8.32 12.26 12.24
N PHE A 336 -9.61 12.23 12.56
CA PHE A 336 -10.69 12.37 11.58
C PHE A 336 -11.13 13.84 11.49
N GLY A 337 -10.85 14.50 10.38
CA GLY A 337 -11.06 15.94 10.19
C GLY A 337 -12.51 16.32 9.86
N GLU A 338 -12.78 17.62 9.89
CA GLU A 338 -14.07 18.21 9.52
C GLU A 338 -14.43 18.05 8.04
N ASP A 339 -13.45 17.73 7.21
CA ASP A 339 -13.56 17.45 5.78
C ASP A 339 -13.86 15.97 5.46
N ASP A 340 -14.21 15.19 6.48
CA ASP A 340 -14.43 13.74 6.41
C ASP A 340 -13.20 12.96 5.90
N GLN A 341 -11.99 13.51 6.08
CA GLN A 341 -10.74 12.85 5.78
C GLN A 341 -10.00 12.45 7.05
N TRP A 342 -9.25 11.35 6.95
CA TRP A 342 -8.29 11.01 8.00
C TRP A 342 -6.96 11.70 7.74
N TYR A 343 -6.29 12.11 8.81
CA TYR A 343 -5.00 12.77 8.78
C TYR A 343 -4.05 12.11 9.80
N GLY A 344 -2.91 11.62 9.31
CA GLY A 344 -1.90 10.94 10.12
C GLY A 344 -0.66 11.78 10.31
N VAL A 345 -0.16 11.85 11.56
CA VAL A 345 1.11 12.48 11.89
C VAL A 345 1.94 11.63 12.84
N THR A 346 3.25 11.83 12.75
CA THR A 346 4.26 11.08 13.47
C THR A 346 5.10 12.02 14.32
N TYR A 347 5.19 11.72 15.61
CA TYR A 347 6.08 12.38 16.56
C TYR A 347 7.24 11.44 16.91
N ARG A 348 8.46 11.93 16.77
CA ARG A 348 9.69 11.24 17.14
C ARG A 348 10.09 11.63 18.57
N TRP A 349 10.29 10.64 19.43
CA TRP A 349 10.70 10.91 20.81
C TRP A 349 12.13 11.44 20.90
N ARG A 350 12.35 12.37 21.83
CA ARG A 350 13.70 12.81 22.21
C ARG A 350 14.46 11.69 22.90
N GLU A 351 15.78 11.73 22.80
CA GLU A 351 16.63 10.71 23.41
C GLU A 351 16.50 10.63 24.94
N ASP A 352 16.17 11.76 25.57
CA ASP A 352 15.95 11.87 27.02
C ASP A 352 14.55 11.40 27.47
N GLY A 353 13.66 11.05 26.53
CA GLY A 353 12.32 10.56 26.80
C GLY A 353 11.35 11.59 27.40
N THR A 354 11.70 12.88 27.37
CA THR A 354 10.91 13.96 28.01
C THR A 354 9.70 14.39 27.18
N ASP A 355 9.80 14.33 25.84
CA ASP A 355 8.74 14.69 24.90
C ASP A 355 9.03 14.09 23.52
N ALA A 356 8.16 14.36 22.54
CA ALA A 356 8.35 14.00 21.15
C ALA A 356 8.08 15.18 20.20
N GLU A 357 8.80 15.21 19.08
CA GLU A 357 8.78 16.29 18.08
C GLU A 357 8.09 15.83 16.81
N LEU A 358 7.22 16.69 16.27
CA LEU A 358 6.52 16.43 15.01
C LEU A 358 7.53 16.32 13.86
N LEU A 359 7.45 15.22 13.09
CA LEU A 359 8.23 15.09 11.87
C LEU A 359 7.62 15.93 10.72
N PRO A 360 8.46 16.54 9.85
CA PRO A 360 8.01 17.48 8.81
C PRO A 360 7.19 16.85 7.67
N GLY A 361 6.91 15.54 7.75
CA GLY A 361 5.98 14.82 6.89
C GLY A 361 6.65 13.87 5.89
N ASP A 362 7.96 13.98 5.69
CA ASP A 362 8.77 13.00 4.95
C ASP A 362 9.07 11.76 5.80
N ALA A 363 9.39 10.66 5.11
CA ALA A 363 9.81 9.43 5.75
C ALA A 363 11.22 9.60 6.32
N LEU A 364 11.50 8.95 7.45
CA LEU A 364 12.81 8.99 8.09
C LEU A 364 13.17 7.59 8.59
N ASP A 365 14.34 7.11 8.19
CA ASP A 365 14.96 5.93 8.80
C ASP A 365 15.98 6.39 9.84
N GLU A 366 15.92 5.81 11.03
CA GLU A 366 16.82 6.11 12.13
C GLU A 366 17.40 4.83 12.73
N VAL A 367 18.67 4.87 13.12
CA VAL A 367 19.30 3.80 13.90
C VAL A 367 19.06 4.07 15.37
N VAL A 368 18.34 3.17 16.03
CA VAL A 368 18.02 3.24 17.46
C VAL A 368 18.75 2.14 18.19
N GLU A 369 19.47 2.49 19.26
CA GLU A 369 20.06 1.53 20.19
C GLU A 369 19.14 1.38 21.40
N SER A 370 18.64 0.17 21.64
CA SER A 370 17.80 -0.12 22.80
C SER A 370 17.83 -1.59 23.20
N GLY A 371 17.81 -1.87 24.51
CA GLY A 371 17.82 -3.23 25.04
C GLY A 371 19.07 -4.04 24.66
N GLY A 372 20.20 -3.37 24.39
CA GLY A 372 21.43 -4.02 23.90
C GLY A 372 21.35 -4.48 22.44
N GLN A 373 20.39 -3.99 21.66
CA GLN A 373 20.23 -4.28 20.25
C GLN A 373 20.18 -2.99 19.42
N THR A 374 20.72 -3.09 18.21
CA THR A 374 20.56 -2.07 17.16
C THR A 374 19.27 -2.32 16.38
N TRP A 375 18.50 -1.26 16.18
CA TRP A 375 17.25 -1.25 15.42
C TRP A 375 17.38 -0.24 14.28
N THR A 376 16.86 -0.57 13.11
CA THR A 376 16.59 0.43 12.07
C THR A 376 15.10 0.72 12.13
N TRP A 377 14.73 1.88 12.66
CA TRP A 377 13.34 2.29 12.83
C TRP A 377 12.91 3.21 11.70
N HIS A 378 11.82 2.84 11.03
CA HIS A 378 11.25 3.60 9.93
C HIS A 378 10.05 4.40 10.40
N PHE A 379 10.19 5.72 10.42
CA PHE A 379 9.10 6.67 10.60
C PHE A 379 8.43 6.92 9.23
N PRO A 380 7.14 6.57 9.06
CA PRO A 380 6.47 6.76 7.79
C PRO A 380 6.20 8.24 7.53
N SER A 381 6.33 8.64 6.26
CA SER A 381 5.79 9.91 5.76
C SER A 381 4.25 9.97 5.92
N ARG A 382 3.69 11.18 5.81
CA ARG A 382 2.23 11.37 5.84
C ARG A 382 1.51 10.58 4.75
N THR A 383 2.15 10.43 3.60
CA THR A 383 1.57 9.70 2.47
C THR A 383 1.70 8.19 2.67
N GLU A 384 2.82 7.70 3.21
CA GLU A 384 3.01 6.28 3.49
C GLU A 384 2.04 5.72 4.53
N CYS A 385 1.51 6.55 5.44
CA CYS A 385 0.42 6.13 6.33
C CYS A 385 -0.73 5.48 5.53
N PHE A 386 -1.09 6.05 4.38
CA PHE A 386 -2.21 5.59 3.55
C PHE A 386 -1.89 4.36 2.69
N ASN A 387 -0.64 3.87 2.69
CA ASN A 387 -0.33 2.57 2.10
C ASN A 387 -1.05 1.43 2.86
N CYS A 388 -1.17 1.58 4.19
CA CYS A 388 -1.88 0.63 5.04
C CYS A 388 -3.28 1.14 5.44
N HIS A 389 -3.45 2.44 5.66
CA HIS A 389 -4.73 3.05 6.02
C HIS A 389 -5.58 3.25 4.75
N THR A 390 -6.06 2.14 4.17
CA THR A 390 -6.76 2.16 2.87
C THR A 390 -8.25 2.48 3.02
N GLN A 391 -8.83 3.09 1.98
CA GLN A 391 -10.27 3.37 1.93
C GLN A 391 -11.12 2.09 2.04
N ALA A 392 -10.64 0.96 1.49
CA ALA A 392 -11.32 -0.34 1.59
C ALA A 392 -11.47 -0.82 3.04
N ALA A 393 -10.52 -0.45 3.90
CA ALA A 393 -10.54 -0.70 5.34
C ALA A 393 -11.13 0.47 6.15
N LYS A 394 -11.75 1.47 5.49
CA LYS A 394 -12.21 2.74 6.09
C LYS A 394 -11.13 3.46 6.89
N ASN A 395 -9.87 3.34 6.46
CA ASN A 395 -8.69 4.00 7.01
C ASN A 395 -8.32 3.67 8.47
N VAL A 396 -9.13 2.95 9.25
CA VAL A 396 -8.81 2.62 10.65
C VAL A 396 -8.35 1.17 10.79
N LEU A 397 -7.20 0.98 11.43
CA LEU A 397 -6.55 -0.32 11.61
C LEU A 397 -6.69 -0.78 13.07
N GLY A 398 -7.06 -2.04 13.27
CA GLY A 398 -7.12 -2.67 14.59
C GLY A 398 -8.29 -2.27 15.49
N VAL A 399 -9.04 -1.20 15.19
CA VAL A 399 -10.22 -0.78 15.98
C VAL A 399 -11.50 -1.32 15.34
N LYS A 400 -11.76 -2.61 15.59
CA LYS A 400 -12.88 -3.38 15.03
C LYS A 400 -13.37 -4.36 16.08
N THR A 401 -14.63 -4.79 15.99
CA THR A 401 -15.23 -5.74 16.95
C THR A 401 -14.34 -6.97 17.18
N ARG A 402 -13.93 -7.67 16.12
CA ARG A 402 -13.06 -8.85 16.20
C ARG A 402 -11.69 -8.63 16.84
N HIS A 403 -11.21 -7.38 16.88
CA HIS A 403 -9.89 -7.03 17.43
C HIS A 403 -9.97 -6.48 18.85
N LEU A 404 -11.13 -5.96 19.26
CA LEU A 404 -11.39 -5.36 20.58
C LEU A 404 -12.31 -6.22 21.46
N ASN A 405 -12.93 -7.28 20.94
CA ASN A 405 -13.75 -8.19 21.73
C ASN A 405 -12.84 -9.03 22.64
N GLY A 406 -12.52 -8.49 23.80
CA GLY A 406 -11.57 -9.06 24.74
C GLY A 406 -11.41 -8.13 25.93
N ASP A 407 -10.87 -8.68 27.01
CA ASP A 407 -10.72 -7.96 28.27
C ASP A 407 -9.50 -7.02 28.25
N LEU A 408 -9.66 -5.85 28.88
CA LEU A 408 -8.59 -4.91 29.15
C LEU A 408 -8.62 -4.53 30.64
N PHE A 409 -7.44 -4.39 31.23
CA PHE A 409 -7.29 -3.82 32.56
C PHE A 409 -7.34 -2.29 32.48
N TYR A 410 -8.20 -1.67 33.28
CA TYR A 410 -8.37 -0.21 33.39
C TYR A 410 -7.76 0.29 34.70
N PRO A 411 -6.53 0.85 34.68
CA PRO A 411 -5.78 1.16 35.90
C PRO A 411 -6.49 2.13 36.83
N GLU A 412 -7.19 3.13 36.28
CA GLU A 412 -7.91 4.14 37.07
C GLU A 412 -9.03 3.56 37.94
N THR A 413 -9.63 2.45 37.50
CA THR A 413 -10.74 1.80 38.22
C THR A 413 -10.32 0.50 38.89
N GLY A 414 -9.14 -0.03 38.57
CA GLY A 414 -8.66 -1.35 38.98
C GLY A 414 -9.48 -2.52 38.42
N ARG A 415 -10.30 -2.29 37.39
CA ARG A 415 -11.20 -3.31 36.81
C ARG A 415 -10.63 -3.91 35.54
N THR A 416 -10.85 -5.21 35.35
CA THR A 416 -10.70 -5.88 34.06
C THR A 416 -12.09 -6.14 33.50
N ALA A 417 -12.34 -5.70 32.27
CA ALA A 417 -13.63 -5.89 31.61
C ALA A 417 -13.47 -5.91 30.09
N ASN A 418 -14.44 -6.51 29.40
CA ASN A 418 -14.50 -6.50 27.95
C ASN A 418 -14.58 -5.06 27.44
N GLN A 419 -13.72 -4.73 26.47
CA GLN A 419 -13.56 -3.37 25.98
C GLN A 419 -14.80 -2.85 25.25
N ILE A 420 -15.47 -3.71 24.47
CA ILE A 420 -16.68 -3.33 23.73
C ILE A 420 -17.83 -3.09 24.71
N VAL A 421 -18.00 -3.96 25.71
CA VAL A 421 -18.96 -3.76 26.80
C VAL A 421 -18.70 -2.44 27.52
N THR A 422 -17.44 -2.13 27.81
CA THR A 422 -17.06 -0.88 28.47
C THR A 422 -17.43 0.34 27.62
N LEU A 423 -17.04 0.37 26.35
CA LEU A 423 -17.38 1.46 25.43
C LEU A 423 -18.91 1.59 25.20
N ASN A 424 -19.61 0.47 25.14
CA ASN A 424 -21.07 0.43 25.00
C ASN A 424 -21.78 1.06 26.19
N ARG A 425 -21.37 0.69 27.41
CA ARG A 425 -21.94 1.24 28.66
C ARG A 425 -21.58 2.70 28.91
N LEU A 426 -20.48 3.17 28.32
CA LEU A 426 -20.14 4.59 28.30
C LEU A 426 -20.98 5.38 27.29
N GLY A 427 -21.73 4.71 26.40
CA GLY A 427 -22.64 5.34 25.44
C GLY A 427 -22.01 5.65 24.08
N PHE A 428 -20.81 5.13 23.78
CA PHE A 428 -20.09 5.47 22.56
C PHE A 428 -20.60 4.81 21.29
N PHE A 429 -21.52 3.85 21.34
CA PHE A 429 -22.00 3.16 20.13
C PHE A 429 -23.39 3.62 19.70
N SER A 430 -23.55 3.77 18.39
CA SER A 430 -24.85 3.91 17.73
C SER A 430 -24.94 2.94 16.54
N PRO A 431 -25.93 2.02 16.52
CA PRO A 431 -26.80 1.68 17.63
C PRO A 431 -26.00 1.12 18.83
N ALA A 432 -26.61 1.13 20.01
CA ALA A 432 -26.05 0.41 21.16
C ALA A 432 -25.86 -1.07 20.82
N VAL A 433 -24.78 -1.66 21.35
CA VAL A 433 -24.41 -3.05 21.11
C VAL A 433 -25.26 -3.96 22.00
N ASP A 434 -25.86 -4.99 21.40
CA ASP A 434 -26.42 -6.12 22.15
C ASP A 434 -25.28 -6.99 22.68
N GLU A 435 -24.91 -6.78 23.94
CA GLU A 435 -23.80 -7.46 24.60
C GLU A 435 -23.95 -8.99 24.59
N SER A 436 -25.18 -9.52 24.48
CA SER A 436 -25.42 -10.96 24.44
C SER A 436 -24.90 -11.63 23.16
N THR A 437 -24.72 -10.85 22.09
CA THR A 437 -24.22 -11.33 20.80
C THR A 437 -22.70 -11.43 20.75
N LEU A 438 -21.96 -10.83 21.69
CA LEU A 438 -20.50 -10.75 21.62
C LEU A 438 -19.81 -12.12 21.73
N SER A 439 -20.46 -13.12 22.31
CA SER A 439 -19.94 -14.48 22.40
C SER A 439 -19.92 -15.22 21.06
N THR A 440 -20.69 -14.77 20.07
CA THR A 440 -20.80 -15.43 18.75
C THR A 440 -20.05 -14.69 17.64
N VAL A 441 -19.51 -13.50 17.92
CA VAL A 441 -18.75 -12.74 16.93
C VAL A 441 -17.35 -13.33 16.76
N PRO A 442 -16.85 -13.52 15.52
CA PRO A 442 -15.47 -13.92 15.28
C PRO A 442 -14.51 -12.99 16.01
N THR A 443 -13.66 -13.55 16.87
CA THR A 443 -12.77 -12.81 17.75
C THR A 443 -11.33 -13.27 17.51
N ALA A 444 -10.43 -12.32 17.29
CA ALA A 444 -9.03 -12.60 17.04
C ALA A 444 -8.36 -13.13 18.31
N ALA A 445 -7.52 -14.14 18.15
CA ALA A 445 -6.69 -14.71 19.22
C ALA A 445 -5.24 -14.26 19.06
N ASN A 446 -4.56 -14.07 20.19
CA ASN A 446 -3.14 -13.75 20.18
C ASN A 446 -2.34 -14.95 19.66
N LEU A 447 -1.26 -14.69 18.93
CA LEU A 447 -0.36 -15.72 18.42
C LEU A 447 0.19 -16.64 19.52
N ALA A 448 0.42 -16.10 20.72
CA ALA A 448 0.92 -16.83 21.87
C ALA A 448 -0.17 -17.54 22.69
N ASP A 449 -1.45 -17.37 22.35
CA ASP A 449 -2.57 -17.99 23.09
C ASP A 449 -2.75 -19.46 22.67
N GLU A 450 -2.07 -20.36 23.37
CA GLU A 450 -2.14 -21.80 23.09
C GLU A 450 -3.51 -22.43 23.39
N SER A 451 -4.42 -21.72 24.07
CA SER A 451 -5.80 -22.19 24.26
C SER A 451 -6.64 -22.01 22.98
N ALA A 452 -6.23 -21.11 22.09
CA ALA A 452 -6.86 -20.90 20.80
C ALA A 452 -6.32 -21.89 19.74
N SER A 453 -7.20 -22.31 18.84
CA SER A 453 -6.83 -23.20 17.74
C SER A 453 -5.71 -22.59 16.88
N LEU A 454 -4.85 -23.45 16.33
CA LEU A 454 -3.73 -23.03 15.50
C LEU A 454 -4.20 -22.21 14.28
N GLU A 455 -5.31 -22.62 13.65
CA GLU A 455 -5.91 -21.86 12.56
C GLU A 455 -6.37 -20.48 13.01
N LEU A 456 -7.04 -20.35 14.16
CA LEU A 456 -7.51 -19.06 14.63
C LEU A 456 -6.35 -18.11 14.89
N ARG A 457 -5.26 -18.58 15.50
CA ARG A 457 -4.04 -17.79 15.71
C ARG A 457 -3.41 -17.34 14.39
N ALA A 458 -3.22 -18.26 13.44
CA ALA A 458 -2.65 -17.95 12.14
C ALA A 458 -3.51 -16.93 11.37
N ARG A 459 -4.84 -17.13 11.31
CA ARG A 459 -5.76 -16.22 10.62
C ARG A 459 -5.91 -14.88 11.31
N SER A 460 -5.83 -14.83 12.65
CA SER A 460 -5.82 -13.57 13.41
C SER A 460 -4.60 -12.72 13.07
N TYR A 461 -3.42 -13.36 12.98
CA TYR A 461 -2.19 -12.70 12.57
C TYR A 461 -2.27 -12.18 11.13
N LEU A 462 -2.81 -12.99 10.21
CA LEU A 462 -3.00 -12.60 8.80
C LEU A 462 -4.02 -11.48 8.64
N ASP A 463 -5.11 -11.47 9.41
CA ASP A 463 -6.12 -10.42 9.36
C ASP A 463 -5.53 -9.07 9.76
N ILE A 464 -4.86 -8.98 10.91
CA ILE A 464 -4.33 -7.69 11.38
C ILE A 464 -3.18 -7.18 10.50
N ASN A 465 -2.35 -8.08 9.92
CA ASN A 465 -1.18 -7.70 9.13
C ASN A 465 -1.43 -7.57 7.63
N CYS A 466 -2.48 -8.20 7.08
CA CYS A 466 -2.68 -8.28 5.63
C CYS A 466 -4.04 -7.74 5.16
N SER A 467 -5.10 -7.79 5.96
CA SER A 467 -6.47 -7.53 5.47
C SER A 467 -6.69 -6.11 4.97
N GLN A 468 -5.92 -5.13 5.45
CA GLN A 468 -6.01 -3.75 4.98
C GLN A 468 -5.66 -3.60 3.49
N CYS A 469 -4.82 -4.49 2.96
CA CYS A 469 -4.46 -4.53 1.55
C CYS A 469 -5.17 -5.67 0.82
N HIS A 470 -5.22 -6.86 1.42
CA HIS A 470 -5.72 -8.10 0.85
C HIS A 470 -7.18 -8.34 1.24
N ARG A 471 -8.08 -7.65 0.55
CA ARG A 471 -9.54 -7.74 0.71
C ARG A 471 -10.25 -7.23 -0.55
N PRO A 472 -11.55 -7.51 -0.73
CA PRO A 472 -12.35 -6.85 -1.76
C PRO A 472 -12.26 -5.33 -1.67
N GLY A 473 -11.99 -4.68 -2.81
CA GLY A 473 -11.78 -3.22 -2.91
C GLY A 473 -10.41 -2.72 -2.45
N GLY A 474 -9.55 -3.59 -1.92
CA GLY A 474 -8.18 -3.24 -1.50
C GLY A 474 -7.25 -2.92 -2.69
N PRO A 475 -6.11 -2.27 -2.44
CA PRO A 475 -5.18 -1.81 -3.49
C PRO A 475 -4.34 -2.93 -4.13
N THR A 476 -4.34 -4.15 -3.57
CA THR A 476 -3.49 -5.25 -4.04
C THR A 476 -4.09 -6.00 -5.24
N GLN A 477 -3.22 -6.60 -6.04
CA GLN A 477 -3.63 -7.49 -7.14
C GLN A 477 -3.92 -8.92 -6.69
N ALA A 478 -3.59 -9.28 -5.44
CA ALA A 478 -3.77 -10.64 -4.96
C ALA A 478 -5.25 -11.01 -4.87
N LYS A 479 -5.60 -12.24 -5.25
CA LYS A 479 -6.99 -12.70 -5.40
C LYS A 479 -7.59 -13.30 -4.13
N PHE A 480 -7.14 -12.85 -2.95
CA PHE A 480 -7.54 -13.42 -1.67
C PHE A 480 -7.97 -12.35 -0.66
N ASP A 481 -8.77 -12.76 0.31
CA ASP A 481 -9.32 -11.92 1.38
C ASP A 481 -8.81 -12.40 2.74
N ALA A 482 -7.94 -11.63 3.37
CA ALA A 482 -7.30 -11.99 4.63
C ALA A 482 -8.16 -11.70 5.86
N ARG A 483 -9.35 -11.12 5.71
CA ARG A 483 -10.22 -10.79 6.86
C ARG A 483 -10.61 -12.07 7.61
N LEU A 484 -10.46 -12.06 8.94
CA LEU A 484 -10.83 -13.19 9.81
C LEU A 484 -12.31 -13.56 9.68
N THR A 485 -13.17 -12.56 9.43
CA THR A 485 -14.61 -12.72 9.24
C THR A 485 -14.98 -13.40 7.92
N THR A 486 -14.06 -13.51 6.97
CA THR A 486 -14.28 -14.25 5.73
C THR A 486 -13.97 -15.73 6.00
N PRO A 487 -14.93 -16.66 5.81
CA PRO A 487 -14.69 -18.09 6.05
C PRO A 487 -13.49 -18.60 5.25
N SER A 488 -12.66 -19.46 5.85
CA SER A 488 -11.37 -19.90 5.28
C SER A 488 -11.49 -20.45 3.85
N PHE A 489 -12.53 -21.24 3.57
CA PHE A 489 -12.83 -21.76 2.23
C PHE A 489 -13.03 -20.64 1.18
N TRP A 490 -13.60 -19.51 1.58
CA TRP A 490 -13.91 -18.36 0.72
C TRP A 490 -12.84 -17.27 0.72
N GLN A 491 -11.83 -17.38 1.59
CA GLN A 491 -10.72 -16.43 1.62
C GLN A 491 -9.87 -16.48 0.34
N ASN A 492 -9.97 -17.55 -0.47
CA ASN A 492 -9.13 -17.74 -1.66
C ASN A 492 -7.62 -17.72 -1.36
N MET A 493 -7.24 -18.14 -0.14
CA MET A 493 -5.83 -18.23 0.27
C MET A 493 -5.22 -19.60 -0.06
N ILE A 494 -6.00 -20.68 0.02
CA ILE A 494 -5.52 -22.06 -0.12
C ILE A 494 -5.63 -22.50 -1.58
N ASN A 495 -4.58 -23.14 -2.12
CA ASN A 495 -4.49 -23.66 -3.50
C ASN A 495 -4.65 -22.64 -4.64
N VAL A 496 -4.71 -21.35 -4.33
CA VAL A 496 -4.76 -20.27 -5.32
C VAL A 496 -3.35 -19.96 -5.83
N THR A 497 -3.22 -19.84 -7.15
CA THR A 497 -1.96 -19.45 -7.79
C THR A 497 -1.69 -17.95 -7.52
N PRO A 498 -0.53 -17.59 -6.95
CA PRO A 498 -0.19 -16.19 -6.68
C PRO A 498 0.22 -15.48 -7.98
N ASN A 499 0.13 -14.15 -7.99
CA ASN A 499 0.51 -13.36 -9.17
C ASN A 499 2.02 -13.38 -9.43
N ASP A 500 2.81 -13.50 -8.37
CA ASP A 500 4.26 -13.62 -8.43
C ASP A 500 4.66 -14.90 -7.67
N LEU A 501 5.28 -15.80 -8.42
CA LEU A 501 5.67 -17.14 -7.97
C LEU A 501 6.97 -17.14 -7.17
N LEU A 502 7.73 -16.03 -7.13
CA LEU A 502 9.04 -15.94 -6.49
C LEU A 502 10.06 -16.99 -6.97
N GLY A 503 9.92 -17.47 -8.21
CA GLY A 503 10.73 -18.55 -8.76
C GLY A 503 10.43 -19.94 -8.18
N ILE A 504 9.37 -20.08 -7.36
CA ILE A 504 8.96 -21.36 -6.77
C ILE A 504 8.06 -22.10 -7.77
N ALA A 505 8.48 -23.30 -8.18
CA ALA A 505 7.67 -24.15 -9.06
C ALA A 505 6.39 -24.61 -8.34
N ASN A 506 5.25 -24.54 -9.03
CA ASN A 506 3.92 -24.88 -8.49
C ASN A 506 3.49 -24.09 -7.25
N ALA A 507 4.05 -22.89 -7.06
CA ALA A 507 3.75 -22.06 -5.89
C ALA A 507 2.24 -21.77 -5.76
N LYS A 508 1.76 -21.80 -4.52
CA LYS A 508 0.42 -21.36 -4.12
C LYS A 508 0.54 -20.19 -3.16
N VAL A 509 -0.53 -19.42 -2.99
CA VAL A 509 -0.62 -18.43 -1.90
C VAL A 509 -0.39 -19.16 -0.58
N VAL A 510 -1.20 -20.19 -0.32
CA VAL A 510 -0.97 -21.26 0.67
C VAL A 510 -1.12 -22.61 -0.03
N SER A 511 -0.11 -23.47 0.10
CA SER A 511 -0.13 -24.86 -0.37
C SER A 511 -0.33 -25.81 0.83
N PRO A 512 -1.46 -26.52 0.93
CA PRO A 512 -1.70 -27.48 2.01
C PRO A 512 -0.55 -28.44 2.22
N GLY A 513 -0.10 -28.61 3.46
CA GLY A 513 0.99 -29.51 3.84
C GLY A 513 2.40 -29.08 3.38
N ALA A 514 2.54 -27.98 2.63
CA ALA A 514 3.81 -27.60 2.00
C ALA A 514 4.16 -26.11 2.23
N PRO A 515 4.71 -25.74 3.40
CA PRO A 515 5.14 -24.38 3.71
C PRO A 515 6.16 -23.81 2.71
N ASN A 516 7.04 -24.66 2.17
CA ASN A 516 8.04 -24.28 1.17
C ASN A 516 7.45 -23.92 -0.21
N LEU A 517 6.21 -24.34 -0.50
CA LEU A 517 5.48 -23.99 -1.72
C LEU A 517 4.48 -22.85 -1.50
N SER A 518 4.44 -22.30 -0.29
CA SER A 518 3.49 -21.26 0.13
C SER A 518 4.14 -19.88 0.07
N VAL A 519 3.77 -19.08 -0.94
CA VAL A 519 4.34 -17.75 -1.16
C VAL A 519 4.12 -16.83 0.03
N ILE A 520 2.99 -16.96 0.75
CA ILE A 520 2.74 -16.12 1.94
C ILE A 520 3.83 -16.33 3.00
N HIS A 521 4.20 -17.59 3.29
CA HIS A 521 5.26 -17.92 4.24
C HIS A 521 6.62 -17.40 3.77
N SER A 522 6.96 -17.57 2.48
CA SER A 522 8.21 -17.02 1.91
C SER A 522 8.30 -15.49 1.99
N ARG A 523 7.20 -14.77 1.75
CA ARG A 523 7.18 -13.29 1.83
C ARG A 523 7.25 -12.78 3.26
N LEU A 524 6.59 -13.46 4.19
CA LEU A 524 6.66 -13.16 5.62
C LEU A 524 8.05 -13.42 6.21
N GLY A 525 8.76 -14.43 5.72
CA GLY A 525 10.15 -14.72 6.11
C GLY A 525 11.23 -13.88 5.41
N SER A 526 10.86 -12.91 4.57
CA SER A 526 11.82 -12.11 3.79
C SER A 526 11.86 -10.64 4.23
N LEU A 527 13.04 -10.05 4.16
CA LEU A 527 13.32 -8.61 4.26
C LEU A 527 13.74 -7.98 2.92
N GLN A 528 13.81 -8.79 1.86
CA GLN A 528 14.22 -8.32 0.55
C GLN A 528 13.14 -7.44 -0.07
N ASN A 529 13.51 -6.24 -0.52
CA ASN A 529 12.59 -5.35 -1.23
C ASN A 529 11.98 -6.04 -2.46
N GLY A 530 10.68 -5.86 -2.69
CA GLY A 530 9.89 -6.54 -3.71
C GLY A 530 9.42 -7.96 -3.34
N VAL A 531 10.01 -8.58 -2.31
CA VAL A 531 9.59 -9.90 -1.80
C VAL A 531 8.86 -9.76 -0.47
N ALA A 532 9.43 -8.99 0.47
CA ALA A 532 8.96 -8.85 1.83
C ALA A 532 7.49 -8.43 1.93
N MET A 533 6.78 -9.03 2.89
CA MET A 533 5.45 -8.59 3.32
C MET A 533 5.42 -8.37 4.84
N PRO A 534 4.86 -7.24 5.33
CA PRO A 534 4.47 -6.06 4.55
C PRO A 534 5.67 -5.42 3.81
N PRO A 535 5.43 -4.68 2.70
CA PRO A 535 6.49 -4.17 1.83
C PRO A 535 7.17 -2.90 2.36
N ILE A 536 6.66 -2.33 3.46
CA ILE A 536 7.14 -1.11 4.10
C ILE A 536 7.22 -1.32 5.61
N ALA A 537 8.05 -0.52 6.29
CA ALA A 537 8.17 -0.51 7.75
C ALA A 537 8.38 -1.91 8.37
N LYS A 538 9.26 -2.71 7.75
CA LYS A 538 9.65 -4.04 8.18
C LYS A 538 11.16 -4.21 8.11
N GLY A 539 11.83 -4.07 9.24
CA GLY A 539 13.25 -4.33 9.43
C GLY A 539 13.56 -5.71 10.00
N ARG A 540 12.57 -6.45 10.52
CA ARG A 540 12.75 -7.78 11.14
C ARG A 540 11.66 -8.77 10.75
N VAL A 541 12.04 -10.05 10.75
CA VAL A 541 11.12 -11.17 10.58
C VAL A 541 10.44 -11.45 11.93
N ASP A 542 9.12 -11.62 11.91
CA ASP A 542 8.39 -12.17 13.06
C ASP A 542 8.53 -13.70 13.04
N GLU A 543 9.58 -14.20 13.70
CA GLU A 543 9.91 -15.63 13.71
C GLU A 543 8.81 -16.48 14.37
N ALA A 544 8.15 -15.95 15.40
CA ALA A 544 7.04 -16.64 16.06
C ALA A 544 5.86 -16.78 15.09
N ALA A 545 5.49 -15.71 14.38
CA ALA A 545 4.41 -15.78 13.40
C ALA A 545 4.76 -16.65 12.20
N LEU A 546 6.02 -16.63 11.76
CA LEU A 546 6.50 -17.49 10.70
C LEU A 546 6.38 -18.97 11.08
N GLN A 547 6.71 -19.31 12.33
CA GLN A 547 6.57 -20.67 12.87
C GLN A 547 5.10 -21.09 12.98
N VAL A 548 4.22 -20.28 13.58
CA VAL A 548 2.78 -20.58 13.65
C VAL A 548 2.17 -20.77 12.26
N LEU A 549 2.57 -19.95 11.29
CA LEU A 549 2.10 -20.05 9.92
C LEU A 549 2.62 -21.34 9.25
N ARG A 550 3.88 -21.71 9.49
CA ARG A 550 4.45 -22.99 9.02
C ARG A 550 3.67 -24.17 9.58
N ASP A 551 3.40 -24.17 10.87
CA ASP A 551 2.70 -25.27 11.54
C ASP A 551 1.26 -25.36 11.05
N TRP A 552 0.56 -24.23 10.94
CA TRP A 552 -0.78 -24.19 10.38
C TRP A 552 -0.80 -24.77 8.97
N ILE A 553 0.04 -24.27 8.06
CA ILE A 553 0.12 -24.75 6.67
C ILE A 553 0.40 -26.25 6.62
N SER A 554 1.25 -26.76 7.50
CA SER A 554 1.62 -28.18 7.55
C SER A 554 0.47 -29.07 8.01
N GLN A 555 -0.49 -28.54 8.77
CA GLN A 555 -1.68 -29.25 9.26
C GLN A 555 -2.93 -29.08 8.39
N ILE A 556 -2.89 -28.23 7.35
CA ILE A 556 -4.03 -28.09 6.43
C ILE A 556 -4.23 -29.40 5.68
N ASP A 557 -5.40 -30.01 5.87
CA ASP A 557 -5.82 -31.21 5.14
C ASP A 557 -6.12 -30.87 3.67
N PRO A 558 -5.35 -31.43 2.71
CA PRO A 558 -5.61 -31.22 1.28
C PRO A 558 -7.00 -31.72 0.84
N ALA A 559 -7.57 -32.73 1.50
CA ALA A 559 -8.85 -33.32 1.12
C ALA A 559 -10.04 -32.39 1.42
N ASN A 560 -9.91 -31.54 2.44
CA ASN A 560 -10.93 -30.59 2.87
C ASN A 560 -10.64 -29.15 2.40
N SER A 561 -9.64 -28.98 1.52
CA SER A 561 -9.23 -27.68 0.98
C SER A 561 -9.91 -27.38 -0.35
N PRO A 562 -10.18 -26.10 -0.67
CA PRO A 562 -10.63 -25.73 -2.01
C PRO A 562 -9.58 -26.13 -3.07
N ALA A 563 -10.04 -26.59 -4.24
CA ALA A 563 -9.13 -26.99 -5.33
C ALA A 563 -8.48 -25.80 -6.06
N GLY A 564 -8.86 -24.57 -5.70
CA GLY A 564 -8.39 -23.35 -6.34
C GLY A 564 -9.28 -22.16 -5.98
N LEU A 565 -9.44 -21.23 -6.92
CA LEU A 565 -10.24 -20.02 -6.70
C LEU A 565 -11.73 -20.35 -6.61
N VAL A 566 -12.34 -20.00 -5.48
CA VAL A 566 -13.77 -20.09 -5.22
C VAL A 566 -14.43 -18.78 -5.67
N THR A 567 -15.52 -18.90 -6.43
CA THR A 567 -16.29 -17.77 -6.96
C THR A 567 -17.70 -17.75 -6.38
N GLY A 568 -18.28 -16.56 -6.26
CA GLY A 568 -19.57 -16.33 -5.63
C GLY A 568 -19.46 -15.63 -4.27
N PRO A 569 -20.59 -15.17 -3.70
CA PRO A 569 -20.59 -14.66 -2.35
C PRO A 569 -20.35 -15.80 -1.36
N ALA A 570 -19.57 -15.54 -0.32
CA ALA A 570 -19.57 -16.43 0.83
C ALA A 570 -21.02 -16.49 1.36
N PRO A 571 -21.60 -17.69 1.58
CA PRO A 571 -22.88 -17.79 2.23
C PRO A 571 -22.73 -17.17 3.63
N LEU A 572 -23.42 -16.06 3.86
CA LEU A 572 -23.64 -15.56 5.21
C LEU A 572 -24.77 -16.42 5.78
N ASP A 573 -24.40 -17.39 6.59
CA ASP A 573 -25.34 -18.08 7.45
C ASP A 573 -25.31 -17.38 8.83
N PRO A 574 -26.31 -16.53 9.13
CA PRO A 574 -26.35 -15.80 10.39
C PRO A 574 -26.81 -16.68 11.57
N SER A 575 -27.25 -17.91 11.30
CA SER A 575 -27.76 -18.85 12.28
C SER A 575 -26.74 -19.94 12.51
N ALA A 576 -26.21 -20.07 13.73
CA ALA A 576 -25.39 -21.24 14.04
C ALA A 576 -26.24 -22.52 13.88
N PRO A 577 -25.71 -23.57 13.22
CA PRO A 577 -26.43 -24.82 13.11
C PRO A 577 -26.66 -25.41 14.50
N THR A 578 -27.87 -25.93 14.75
CA THR A 578 -28.13 -26.63 16.00
C THR A 578 -27.72 -28.09 15.86
N LEU A 579 -27.13 -28.64 16.91
CA LEU A 579 -26.67 -30.02 16.96
C LEU A 579 -27.66 -30.87 17.75
N SER A 580 -28.12 -31.95 17.13
CA SER A 580 -28.81 -33.07 17.79
C SER A 580 -27.91 -34.29 17.79
N TRP A 581 -28.03 -35.15 18.80
CA TRP A 581 -27.17 -36.32 18.93
C TRP A 581 -27.92 -37.53 19.50
N ALA A 582 -27.46 -38.73 19.16
CA ALA A 582 -27.98 -39.99 19.68
C ALA A 582 -26.85 -41.02 19.82
N ILE A 583 -26.86 -41.78 20.92
CA ILE A 583 -25.96 -42.93 21.07
C ILE A 583 -26.45 -44.03 20.13
N ARG A 584 -25.58 -44.46 19.20
CA ARG A 584 -25.87 -45.54 18.27
C ARG A 584 -26.11 -46.83 19.06
N GLY A 585 -27.32 -47.38 18.96
CA GLY A 585 -27.75 -48.55 19.72
C GLY A 585 -28.47 -48.25 21.04
N GLY A 586 -28.63 -46.97 21.44
CA GLY A 586 -29.60 -46.53 22.45
C GLY A 586 -29.29 -46.84 23.92
N ASN A 587 -28.12 -47.38 24.25
CA ASN A 587 -27.76 -47.69 25.64
C ASN A 587 -27.23 -46.45 26.39
N SER A 588 -27.75 -46.20 27.58
CA SER A 588 -27.34 -45.09 28.46
C SER A 588 -26.07 -45.38 29.29
N VAL A 589 -25.60 -46.63 29.29
CA VAL A 589 -24.38 -47.05 29.98
C VAL A 589 -23.57 -47.94 29.03
N VAL A 590 -22.32 -47.55 28.81
CA VAL A 590 -21.41 -48.16 27.85
C VAL A 590 -20.07 -48.44 28.56
N SER A 591 -19.52 -49.64 28.41
CA SER A 591 -18.28 -50.08 29.06
C SER A 591 -17.14 -50.29 28.05
N GLY A 592 -16.99 -49.34 27.12
CA GLY A 592 -16.03 -49.36 26.01
C GLY A 592 -16.33 -48.25 24.98
N PRO A 593 -15.55 -48.16 23.88
CA PRO A 593 -15.82 -47.22 22.80
C PRO A 593 -17.24 -47.39 22.23
N PHE A 594 -17.95 -46.29 22.00
CA PHE A 594 -19.32 -46.29 21.51
C PHE A 594 -19.49 -45.16 20.51
N VAL A 595 -20.43 -45.30 19.57
CA VAL A 595 -20.63 -44.31 18.52
C VAL A 595 -21.76 -43.37 18.91
N VAL A 596 -21.54 -42.06 18.80
CA VAL A 596 -22.55 -41.01 18.90
C VAL A 596 -22.81 -40.49 17.49
N ASP A 597 -24.03 -40.68 17.01
CA ASP A 597 -24.51 -40.09 15.77
C ASP A 597 -24.91 -38.63 16.04
N LEU A 598 -24.35 -37.72 15.25
CA LEU A 598 -24.54 -36.28 15.32
C LEU A 598 -25.29 -35.83 14.06
N THR A 599 -26.32 -35.01 14.24
CA THR A 599 -27.08 -34.40 13.16
C THR A 599 -27.20 -32.90 13.39
N PHE A 600 -26.60 -32.13 12.48
CA PHE A 600 -26.69 -30.68 12.43
C PHE A 600 -27.93 -30.26 11.61
N THR A 601 -28.49 -29.08 11.89
CA THR A 601 -29.61 -28.54 11.11
C THR A 601 -29.27 -28.22 9.66
N GLU A 602 -27.99 -28.08 9.35
CA GLU A 602 -27.48 -27.91 8.00
C GLU A 602 -26.08 -28.51 7.84
N ALA A 603 -25.53 -28.43 6.63
CA ALA A 603 -24.23 -28.98 6.33
C ALA A 603 -23.11 -28.19 7.01
N VAL A 604 -22.28 -28.89 7.80
CA VAL A 604 -21.05 -28.37 8.40
C VAL A 604 -19.84 -29.10 7.80
N VAL A 605 -18.65 -28.52 7.93
CA VAL A 605 -17.39 -29.09 7.45
C VAL A 605 -16.27 -28.78 8.45
N GLY A 606 -15.19 -29.56 8.40
CA GLY A 606 -13.99 -29.29 9.21
C GLY A 606 -14.04 -29.79 10.65
N LEU A 607 -15.02 -30.61 11.02
CA LEU A 607 -15.08 -31.22 12.36
C LEU A 607 -13.99 -32.27 12.56
N THR A 608 -13.36 -32.21 13.71
CA THR A 608 -12.31 -33.09 14.22
C THR A 608 -12.69 -33.58 15.62
N SER A 609 -12.00 -34.61 16.13
CA SER A 609 -12.30 -35.11 17.49
C SER A 609 -12.03 -34.08 18.59
N SER A 610 -11.15 -33.11 18.36
CA SER A 610 -10.89 -32.01 19.29
C SER A 610 -12.02 -31.00 19.39
N ASP A 611 -12.99 -31.00 18.46
CA ASP A 611 -14.14 -30.11 18.52
C ASP A 611 -15.23 -30.60 19.51
N PHE A 612 -15.02 -31.76 20.13
CA PHE A 612 -15.98 -32.37 21.05
C PHE A 612 -15.40 -32.49 22.46
N GLU A 613 -15.96 -31.74 23.40
CA GLU A 613 -15.70 -31.92 24.83
C GLU A 613 -16.65 -32.98 25.40
N MET A 614 -16.08 -34.07 25.93
CA MET A 614 -16.82 -35.21 26.46
C MET A 614 -16.63 -35.29 27.98
N VAL A 615 -17.73 -35.21 28.75
CA VAL A 615 -17.67 -35.41 30.20
C VAL A 615 -17.50 -36.92 30.48
N ASN A 616 -16.43 -37.30 31.18
CA ASN A 616 -16.07 -38.70 31.50
C ASN A 616 -15.71 -39.59 30.29
N GLY A 617 -15.17 -39.00 29.22
CA GLY A 617 -14.71 -39.75 28.06
C GLY A 617 -13.77 -38.93 27.18
N THR A 618 -13.38 -39.51 26.05
CA THR A 618 -12.57 -38.83 25.02
C THR A 618 -13.08 -39.21 23.65
N ALA A 619 -13.27 -38.24 22.75
CA ALA A 619 -13.57 -38.51 21.35
C ALA A 619 -12.31 -39.03 20.65
N LEU A 620 -12.40 -40.21 20.03
CA LEU A 620 -11.29 -40.89 19.36
C LEU A 620 -11.23 -40.54 17.87
N SER A 621 -12.39 -40.51 17.21
CA SER A 621 -12.49 -40.22 15.79
C SER A 621 -13.82 -39.60 15.42
N VAL A 622 -13.83 -38.83 14.35
CA VAL A 622 -15.03 -38.22 13.76
C VAL A 622 -15.08 -38.67 12.31
N THR A 623 -16.23 -39.22 11.90
CA THR A 623 -16.48 -39.66 10.52
C THR A 623 -17.81 -39.08 10.06
N GLY A 624 -17.97 -38.84 8.76
CA GLY A 624 -19.19 -38.24 8.20
C GLY A 624 -18.91 -36.97 7.40
N SER A 625 -19.98 -36.37 6.88
CA SER A 625 -19.90 -35.16 6.05
C SER A 625 -21.27 -34.50 5.97
N GLY A 626 -21.29 -33.21 5.61
CA GLY A 626 -22.53 -32.47 5.45
C GLY A 626 -23.23 -32.29 6.80
N ALA A 627 -24.49 -32.68 6.91
CA ALA A 627 -25.27 -32.49 8.15
C ALA A 627 -25.11 -33.64 9.15
N THR A 628 -24.41 -34.73 8.81
CA THR A 628 -24.41 -35.96 9.59
C THR A 628 -23.00 -36.46 9.86
N TYR A 629 -22.69 -36.66 11.14
CA TYR A 629 -21.41 -37.15 11.64
C TYR A 629 -21.60 -38.29 12.64
N ALA A 630 -20.54 -39.04 12.88
CA ALA A 630 -20.44 -40.08 13.89
C ALA A 630 -19.12 -39.90 14.64
N VAL A 631 -19.21 -39.77 15.97
CA VAL A 631 -18.06 -39.66 16.88
C VAL A 631 -17.91 -40.98 17.63
N THR A 632 -16.71 -41.54 17.69
CA THR A 632 -16.40 -42.76 18.46
C THR A 632 -15.63 -42.46 19.73
#